data_AF-A0AAD6K292-F1
#
_entry.id   AF-A0AAD6K292-F1
#
_cell.length_a   1.000
_cell.length_b   1.000
_cell.length_c   1.000
_cell.angle_alpha   90.00
_cell.angle_beta   90.00
_cell.angle_gamma   90.00
#
_symmetry.space_group_name_H-M   'P 1'
#
loop_
_entity.id
_entity.type
_entity.pdbx_description
1 polymer ?
#
loop_
_entity_poly.entity_id
_entity_poly.type
_entity_poly.pdbx_seq_one_letter_code
_entity_poly.pdbx_strand_id
1 'polypeptide(L)'
;MSSQQLVDYVREQLNTETKLSVICGRVFHSCLAPNTNGGEGCDNMTMILVQFKKPIESGPSAEQPPPSSHQAMKVDTSDLDK
;
A
#
# COMPACT_ATOMS: atom_id res chain seq x y z
N MET A 1 9.07 -5.77 23.68
CA MET A 1 8.62 -5.95 22.28
C MET A 1 9.77 -5.59 21.35
N SER A 2 10.17 -6.47 20.42
CA SER A 2 11.21 -6.15 19.43
C SER A 2 10.66 -5.31 18.28
N SER A 3 11.54 -4.68 17.50
CA SER A 3 11.14 -3.86 16.34
C SER A 3 10.29 -4.65 15.34
N GLN A 4 10.66 -5.90 15.04
CA GLN A 4 9.93 -6.73 14.08
C GLN A 4 8.56 -7.15 14.64
N GLN A 5 8.50 -7.53 15.92
CA GLN A 5 7.24 -7.85 16.59
C GLN A 5 6.27 -6.66 16.56
N LEU A 6 6.78 -5.44 16.79
CA LEU A 6 5.97 -4.22 16.72
C LEU A 6 5.42 -3.98 15.30
N VAL A 7 6.26 -4.15 14.28
CA VAL A 7 5.86 -3.98 12.87
C VAL A 7 4.76 -4.98 12.50
N ASP A 8 4.94 -6.25 12.84
CA ASP A 8 3.98 -7.30 12.49
C ASP A 8 2.66 -7.11 13.26
N TYR A 9 2.74 -6.74 14.54
CA TYR A 9 1.58 -6.38 15.34
C TYR A 9 0.81 -5.21 14.71
N VAL A 10 1.47 -4.10 14.37
CA VAL A 10 0.80 -2.94 13.77
C VAL A 10 0.16 -3.29 12.43
N ARG A 11 0.82 -4.09 11.57
CA ARG A 11 0.24 -4.56 10.30
C ARG A 11 -1.03 -5.37 10.53
N GLU A 12 -1.04 -6.27 11.50
CA GLU A 12 -2.22 -7.05 11.85
C GLU A 12 -3.37 -6.16 12.33
N GLN A 13 -3.09 -5.20 13.21
CA GLN A 13 -4.11 -4.27 13.73
C GLN A 13 -4.73 -3.41 12.63
N LEU A 14 -3.94 -2.97 11.65
CA LEU A 14 -4.41 -2.16 10.52
C LEU A 14 -5.42 -2.89 9.62
N ASN A 15 -5.52 -4.23 9.71
CA ASN A 15 -6.54 -4.99 8.96
C ASN A 15 -7.95 -4.80 9.53
N THR A 16 -8.08 -4.37 10.78
CA THR A 16 -9.37 -4.32 11.50
C THR A 16 -9.68 -2.95 12.10
N GLU A 17 -8.66 -2.13 12.38
CA GLU A 17 -8.81 -0.80 12.97
C GLU A 17 -8.36 0.29 11.99
N THR A 18 -9.19 1.33 11.86
CA THR A 18 -8.94 2.47 10.97
C THR A 18 -8.37 3.67 11.72
N LYS A 19 -8.62 3.75 13.04
CA LYS A 19 -8.13 4.83 13.89
C LYS A 19 -6.72 4.50 14.39
N LEU A 20 -5.72 5.14 13.80
CA LEU A 20 -4.30 4.96 14.17
C LEU A 20 -4.05 5.20 15.67
N SER A 21 -4.77 6.12 16.30
CA SER A 21 -4.66 6.39 17.74
C SER A 21 -5.03 5.18 18.61
N VAL A 22 -6.02 4.38 18.19
CA VAL A 22 -6.41 3.16 18.90
C VAL A 22 -5.28 2.12 18.79
N ILE A 23 -4.66 1.99 17.62
CA ILE A 23 -3.53 1.09 17.40
C ILE A 23 -2.35 1.50 18.29
N CYS A 24 -1.99 2.79 18.32
CA CYS A 24 -0.94 3.30 19.21
C CYS A 24 -1.25 2.99 20.67
N GLY A 25 -2.50 3.19 21.11
CA GLY A 25 -2.93 2.86 22.48
C GLY A 25 -2.72 1.39 22.83
N ARG A 26 -3.04 0.47 21.91
CA ARG A 26 -2.82 -0.98 22.12
C ARG A 26 -1.34 -1.36 22.17
N VAL A 27 -0.51 -0.71 21.33
CA VAL A 27 0.95 -0.86 21.40
C VAL A 27 1.47 -0.43 22.76
N PHE A 28 1.10 0.77 23.23
CA PHE A 28 1.53 1.24 24.56
C PHE A 28 1.09 0.29 25.67
N HIS A 29 -0.17 -0.15 25.66
CA HIS A 29 -0.67 -1.09 26.66
C HIS A 29 0.16 -2.39 26.70
N SER A 30 0.58 -2.89 25.54
CA SER A 30 1.41 -4.10 25.43
C SER A 30 2.87 -3.88 25.85
N CYS A 31 3.33 -2.64 25.89
CA CYS A 31 4.68 -2.26 26.29
C CYS A 31 4.77 -1.77 27.73
N LEU A 32 3.65 -1.58 28.42
CA LEU A 32 3.64 -1.23 29.84
C LEU A 32 4.21 -2.35 30.68
N ALA A 33 4.99 -1.98 31.69
CA ALA A 33 5.45 -2.92 32.69
C ALA A 33 4.25 -3.56 33.41
N PRO A 34 4.25 -4.89 33.66
CA PRO A 34 3.18 -5.54 34.42
C PRO A 34 3.14 -5.09 35.89
N ASN A 35 4.26 -4.56 36.38
CA ASN A 35 4.43 -3.95 37.69
C ASN A 35 5.66 -3.03 37.66
N THR A 36 5.91 -2.27 38.71
CA THR A 36 7.02 -1.30 38.79
C THR A 36 8.39 -1.93 39.09
N ASN A 37 8.48 -3.25 39.20
CA ASN A 37 9.69 -3.95 39.62
C ASN A 37 10.37 -4.58 38.39
N GLY A 38 11.06 -3.78 37.58
CA GLY A 38 11.73 -4.33 36.39
C GLY A 38 12.30 -3.32 35.40
N GLY A 39 11.94 -2.03 35.51
CA GLY A 39 12.52 -0.95 34.71
C GLY A 39 12.05 -0.88 33.25
N GLU A 40 11.82 -2.01 32.58
CA GLU A 40 11.25 -2.05 31.23
C GLU A 40 9.78 -1.62 31.22
N GLY A 41 9.40 -0.72 30.30
CA GLY A 41 8.01 -0.26 30.17
C GLY A 41 7.54 0.70 31.27
N CYS A 42 8.47 1.22 32.07
CA CYS A 42 8.22 2.22 33.12
C CYS A 42 8.60 3.65 32.68
N ASP A 43 9.06 3.82 31.43
CA ASP A 43 9.51 5.09 30.88
C ASP A 43 8.40 5.83 30.12
N ASN A 44 8.67 7.10 29.79
CA ASN A 44 7.76 7.88 28.97
C ASN A 44 7.82 7.37 27.52
N MET A 45 6.84 6.56 27.14
CA MET A 45 6.72 6.05 25.78
C MET A 45 6.05 7.07 24.86
N THR A 46 6.61 7.26 23.66
CA THR A 46 6.02 8.09 22.59
C THR A 46 6.05 7.31 21.28
N MET A 47 4.96 7.35 20.52
CA MET A 47 4.83 6.67 19.24
C MET A 47 4.19 7.62 18.23
N ILE A 48 4.74 7.65 17.02
CA ILE A 48 4.16 8.32 15.87
C ILE A 48 3.90 7.26 14.81
N LEU A 49 2.64 7.11 14.41
CA LEU A 49 2.23 6.19 13.36
C LEU A 49 1.74 6.97 12.14
N VAL A 50 2.42 6.79 11.01
CA VAL A 50 2.07 7.45 9.73
C VAL A 50 1.64 6.39 8.74
N GLN A 51 0.40 6.48 8.26
CA GLN A 51 -0.10 5.62 7.19
C GLN A 51 -0.03 6.38 5.86
N PHE A 52 0.80 5.90 4.94
CA PHE A 52 0.84 6.42 3.58
C PHE A 52 -0.42 6.02 2.82
N LYS A 53 -0.99 6.97 2.08
CA LYS A 53 -2.07 6.66 1.13
C LYS A 53 -1.49 5.87 -0.03
N LYS A 54 -2.30 4.97 -0.62
CA LYS A 54 -1.92 4.34 -1.88
C LYS A 54 -1.63 5.44 -2.91
N PRO A 55 -0.59 5.26 -3.76
CA PRO A 55 -0.41 6.15 -4.91
C PRO A 55 -1.73 6.25 -5.65
N ILE A 56 -2.16 7.48 -5.94
CA ILE A 56 -3.27 7.69 -6.86
C ILE A 56 -2.70 7.28 -8.21
N GLU A 57 -3.11 6.12 -8.71
CA GLU A 57 -2.82 5.79 -10.11
C GLU A 57 -3.57 6.82 -10.95
N SER A 58 -2.82 7.76 -11.53
CA SER A 58 -3.33 8.60 -12.60
C SER A 58 -3.82 7.66 -13.69
N GLY A 59 -5.14 7.57 -13.87
CA GLY A 59 -5.77 6.76 -14.90
C GLY A 59 -5.20 7.03 -16.30
N PRO A 60 -5.49 6.16 -17.28
CA PRO A 60 -4.84 6.21 -18.59
C PRO A 60 -4.99 7.59 -19.21
N SER A 61 -3.85 8.21 -19.50
CA SER A 61 -3.76 9.41 -20.33
C SER A 61 -4.57 9.19 -21.62
N ALA A 62 -5.42 10.16 -21.95
CA ALA A 62 -6.33 10.16 -23.08
C ALA A 62 -5.72 9.57 -24.36
N GLU A 63 -6.53 8.80 -25.08
CA GLU A 63 -6.30 8.29 -26.43
C GLU A 63 -5.69 9.38 -27.33
N GLN A 64 -4.47 9.14 -27.82
CA GLN A 64 -4.01 9.79 -29.05
C GLN A 64 -4.57 9.00 -30.25
N PRO A 65 -5.26 9.64 -31.20
CA PRO A 65 -5.64 8.96 -32.44
C PRO A 65 -4.39 8.61 -33.25
N PRO A 66 -4.35 7.45 -33.93
CA PRO A 66 -3.19 7.06 -34.74
C PRO A 66 -3.00 8.05 -35.91
N PRO A 67 -1.74 8.40 -36.26
CA PRO A 67 -1.48 9.25 -37.42
C PRO A 67 -1.88 8.53 -38.71
N SER A 68 -2.65 9.26 -39.50
CA SER A 68 -3.12 8.92 -40.83
C SER A 68 -1.98 8.86 -41.85
N SER A 69 -2.10 7.86 -42.74
CA SER A 69 -1.61 7.79 -44.12
C SER A 69 -0.17 7.34 -44.37
N HIS A 70 -0.04 6.15 -44.99
CA HIS A 70 0.59 6.01 -46.32
C HIS A 70 -0.04 4.83 -47.07
N GLN A 71 -0.66 5.12 -48.22
CA GLN A 71 -1.06 4.13 -49.23
C GLN A 71 0.13 3.76 -50.12
N ALA A 72 0.15 2.48 -50.57
CA ALA A 72 0.69 1.89 -51.81
C ALA A 72 1.31 0.51 -51.46
N MET A 73 1.04 -0.64 -52.09
CA MET A 73 0.48 -0.99 -53.40
C MET A 73 -0.26 -2.34 -53.32
N LYS A 74 -1.24 -2.57 -54.22
CA LYS A 74 -1.86 -3.87 -54.50
C LYS A 74 -0.91 -4.74 -55.32
N VAL A 75 -0.75 -6.02 -54.99
CA VAL A 75 -0.81 -7.18 -55.93
C VAL A 75 -1.05 -8.43 -55.09
N ASP A 76 -2.19 -9.11 -55.26
CA ASP A 76 -2.19 -10.57 -55.36
C ASP A 76 -3.37 -11.03 -56.23
N THR A 77 -3.07 -11.97 -57.11
CA THR A 77 -3.92 -12.50 -58.17
C THR A 77 -4.20 -13.97 -57.90
N SER A 78 -5.40 -14.26 -57.41
CA SER A 78 -6.08 -15.57 -57.30
C SER A 78 -7.39 -15.26 -56.55
N ASP A 79 -8.59 -15.61 -56.95
CA ASP A 79 -9.07 -16.86 -57.53
C ASP A 79 -10.16 -16.58 -58.57
N LEU A 80 -9.99 -17.25 -59.71
CA LEU A 80 -11.07 -17.59 -60.63
C LEU A 80 -11.85 -18.76 -60.02
N ASP A 81 -13.12 -18.91 -60.43
CA ASP A 81 -14.01 -20.05 -60.18
C ASP A 81 -14.92 -19.96 -58.93
N LYS A 82 -16.02 -19.19 -59.04
CA LYS A 82 -17.36 -19.75 -59.30
C LYS A 82 -18.42 -18.69 -59.61
#